data_AF-A0A965QUJ2-F1
#
_entry.id   AF-A0A965QUJ2-F1
#
_cell.length_a   1.000
_cell.length_b   1.000
_cell.length_c   1.000
_cell.angle_alpha   90.00
_cell.angle_beta   90.00
_cell.angle_gamma   90.00
#
_symmetry.space_group_name_H-M   'P 1'
#
loop_
_entity.id
_entity.type
_entity.pdbx_description
1 polymer ?
#
loop_
_entity_poly.entity_id
_entity_poly.type
_entity_poly.pdbx_seq_one_letter_code
_entity_poly.pdbx_strand_id
1 'polypeptide(L)'
;MADIADDLGDYRLQVVRLAAMERKPGATQIPFERDRVAQKRKELAGQTTGWMAGAAAIGRKLEGRWDDRLPSDADRSRVAAALPRSKLWQGDRFVSWSLLTIGACLVVGLFVKFNAMGAACFLATIVAAQPFWVAGAQPTYNQWVELAALLAVAALPKGGWSGLDFFLKRWLPCSRCCIAGGGSGQSPS
;
A
#
# COMPACT_ATOMS: atom_id res chain seq x y z
N MET A 1 -27.70 23.97 -1.09
CA MET A 1 -27.37 22.73 -0.34
C MET A 1 -28.51 21.74 -0.35
N ALA A 2 -29.79 22.15 -0.30
CA ALA A 2 -30.94 21.25 -0.50
C ALA A 2 -30.87 20.48 -1.83
N ASP A 3 -30.51 21.18 -2.92
CA ASP A 3 -30.37 20.63 -4.27
C ASP A 3 -29.44 19.40 -4.37
N ILE A 4 -28.24 19.47 -3.78
CA ILE A 4 -27.26 18.37 -3.79
C ILE A 4 -27.75 17.19 -2.92
N ALA A 5 -28.47 17.47 -1.83
CA ALA A 5 -28.97 16.42 -0.96
C ALA A 5 -30.07 15.61 -1.65
N ASP A 6 -30.95 16.28 -2.40
CA ASP A 6 -31.99 15.66 -3.21
C ASP A 6 -31.38 14.86 -4.37
N ASP A 7 -30.42 15.43 -5.10
CA ASP A 7 -29.64 14.74 -6.14
C ASP A 7 -28.96 13.46 -5.63
N LEU A 8 -28.36 13.52 -4.43
CA LEU A 8 -27.72 12.36 -3.80
C LEU A 8 -28.75 11.30 -3.40
N GLY A 9 -29.93 11.73 -2.95
CA GLY A 9 -31.07 10.86 -2.65
C GLY A 9 -31.52 10.10 -3.89
N ASP A 10 -31.73 10.80 -5.00
CA ASP A 10 -32.11 10.23 -6.28
C ASP A 10 -31.03 9.29 -6.83
N TYR A 11 -29.76 9.67 -6.73
CA TYR A 11 -28.65 8.81 -7.12
C TYR A 11 -28.62 7.49 -6.35
N ARG A 12 -28.80 7.53 -5.03
CA ARG A 12 -28.88 6.31 -4.20
C ARG A 12 -30.00 5.39 -4.67
N LEU A 13 -31.17 5.95 -4.98
CA LEU A 13 -32.29 5.18 -5.54
C LEU A 13 -31.94 4.58 -6.90
N GLN A 14 -31.26 5.32 -7.76
CA GLN A 14 -30.83 4.85 -9.09
C GLN A 14 -29.80 3.71 -8.99
N VAL A 15 -28.87 3.76 -8.04
CA VAL A 15 -27.91 2.68 -7.78
C VAL A 15 -28.62 1.39 -7.35
N VAL A 16 -29.61 1.49 -6.45
CA VAL A 16 -30.42 0.33 -6.02
C VAL A 16 -31.21 -0.24 -7.21
N ARG A 17 -31.80 0.62 -8.04
CA ARG A 17 -32.51 0.20 -9.27
C ARG A 17 -31.59 -0.48 -10.26
N LEU A 18 -30.36 0.01 -10.43
CA LEU A 18 -29.35 -0.62 -11.27
C LEU A 18 -28.99 -2.01 -10.77
N ALA A 19 -28.73 -2.17 -9.46
CA ALA A 19 -28.45 -3.47 -8.86
C ALA A 19 -29.63 -4.46 -9.06
N ALA A 20 -30.87 -3.98 -9.01
CA ALA A 20 -32.05 -4.79 -9.30
C ALA A 20 -32.16 -5.18 -10.79
N MET A 21 -31.77 -4.30 -11.72
CA MET A 21 -31.71 -4.62 -13.16
C MET A 21 -30.65 -5.67 -13.45
N GLU A 22 -29.47 -5.56 -12.84
CA GLU A 22 -28.34 -6.49 -13.03
C GLU A 22 -28.62 -7.91 -12.55
N ARG A 23 -29.52 -8.08 -11.57
CA ARG A 23 -29.94 -9.40 -11.07
C ARG A 23 -30.89 -10.14 -12.00
N LYS A 24 -31.48 -9.48 -12.99
CA LYS A 24 -32.41 -10.14 -13.92
C LYS A 24 -31.63 -10.98 -14.95
N PRO A 25 -32.08 -12.21 -15.28
CA PRO A 25 -31.37 -13.05 -16.26
C PRO A 25 -31.29 -12.41 -17.65
N GLY A 26 -32.27 -11.57 -18.01
CA GLY A 26 -32.27 -10.79 -19.26
C GLY A 26 -31.10 -9.80 -19.36
N ALA A 27 -30.57 -9.31 -18.24
CA ALA A 27 -29.43 -8.38 -18.22
C ALA A 27 -28.13 -8.98 -18.77
N THR A 28 -28.03 -10.31 -18.87
CA THR A 28 -26.89 -11.02 -19.48
C THR A 28 -27.26 -11.68 -20.80
N GLN A 29 -28.52 -12.09 -20.96
CA GLN A 29 -28.98 -12.89 -22.10
C GLN A 29 -29.48 -12.05 -23.28
N ILE A 30 -29.98 -10.83 -23.03
CA ILE A 30 -30.61 -9.98 -24.05
C ILE A 30 -29.67 -8.82 -24.38
N PRO A 31 -29.18 -8.68 -25.63
CA PRO A 31 -28.24 -7.62 -26.01
C PRO A 31 -28.71 -6.20 -25.65
N PHE A 32 -29.98 -5.87 -25.92
CA PHE A 32 -30.56 -4.57 -25.57
C PHE A 32 -30.56 -4.30 -24.05
N GLU A 33 -30.83 -5.30 -23.23
CA GLU A 33 -30.82 -5.14 -21.77
C GLU A 33 -29.39 -4.95 -21.24
N ARG A 34 -28.41 -5.65 -21.84
CA ARG A 34 -26.98 -5.46 -21.53
C ARG A 34 -26.54 -4.03 -21.82
N ASP A 35 -26.88 -3.51 -23.01
CA ASP A 35 -26.51 -2.15 -23.41
C ASP A 35 -27.15 -1.11 -22.51
N ARG A 36 -28.41 -1.32 -22.12
CA ARG A 36 -29.14 -0.46 -21.19
C ARG A 36 -28.49 -0.42 -19.80
N VAL A 37 -28.07 -1.58 -19.27
CA VAL A 37 -27.34 -1.67 -17.99
C VAL A 37 -25.98 -0.97 -18.10
N ALA A 38 -25.23 -1.22 -19.18
CA ALA A 38 -23.94 -0.58 -19.41
C ALA A 38 -24.05 0.95 -19.53
N GLN A 39 -25.07 1.44 -20.23
CA GLN A 39 -25.35 2.87 -20.34
C GLN A 39 -25.68 3.48 -18.98
N LYS A 40 -26.54 2.83 -18.18
CA LYS A 40 -26.88 3.31 -16.84
C LYS A 40 -25.69 3.30 -15.88
N ARG A 41 -24.81 2.30 -15.96
CA ARG A 41 -23.52 2.29 -15.24
C ARG A 41 -22.68 3.51 -15.59
N LYS A 42 -22.54 3.81 -16.89
CA LYS A 42 -21.75 4.94 -17.38
C LYS A 42 -22.32 6.29 -16.92
N GLU A 43 -23.64 6.44 -16.94
CA GLU A 43 -24.34 7.64 -16.48
C GLU A 43 -24.08 7.91 -14.99
N LEU A 44 -24.27 6.90 -14.12
CA LEU A 44 -24.03 7.02 -12.68
C LEU A 44 -22.56 7.25 -12.35
N ALA A 45 -21.64 6.60 -13.07
CA ALA A 45 -20.22 6.86 -12.95
C ALA A 45 -19.86 8.30 -13.36
N GLY A 46 -20.48 8.82 -14.41
CA GLY A 46 -20.35 10.20 -14.86
C GLY A 46 -20.81 11.21 -13.81
N GLN A 47 -21.99 11.00 -13.20
CA GLN A 47 -22.52 11.84 -12.13
C GLN A 47 -21.56 11.89 -10.92
N THR A 48 -21.10 10.72 -10.48
CA THR A 48 -20.12 10.62 -9.38
C THR A 48 -18.81 11.33 -9.71
N THR A 49 -18.31 11.15 -10.93
CA THR A 49 -17.08 11.80 -11.39
C THR A 49 -17.22 13.32 -11.40
N GLY A 50 -18.37 13.84 -11.83
CA GLY A 50 -18.69 15.27 -11.79
C GLY A 50 -18.67 15.83 -10.37
N TRP A 51 -19.31 15.13 -9.42
CA TRP A 51 -19.29 15.54 -8.01
C TRP A 51 -17.89 15.49 -7.40
N MET A 52 -17.11 14.45 -7.69
CA MET A 52 -15.72 14.34 -7.24
C MET A 52 -14.84 15.44 -7.85
N ALA A 53 -15.07 15.81 -9.11
CA ALA A 53 -14.39 16.94 -9.74
C ALA A 53 -14.74 18.28 -9.07
N GLY A 54 -16.01 18.48 -8.71
CA GLY A 54 -16.47 19.63 -7.94
C GLY A 54 -15.83 19.71 -6.55
N ALA A 55 -15.81 18.60 -5.82
CA ALA A 55 -15.13 18.52 -4.52
C ALA A 55 -13.62 18.80 -4.63
N ALA A 56 -12.96 18.22 -5.63
CA ALA A 56 -11.54 18.48 -5.89
C ALA A 56 -11.26 19.95 -6.28
N ALA A 57 -12.18 20.59 -7.00
CA ALA A 57 -12.07 22.01 -7.34
C ALA A 57 -12.17 22.91 -6.09
N ILE A 58 -13.03 22.55 -5.12
CA ILE A 58 -13.11 23.25 -3.83
C ILE A 58 -11.77 23.11 -3.09
N GLY A 59 -11.21 21.89 -3.04
CA GLY A 59 -9.90 21.63 -2.45
C GLY A 59 -8.80 22.50 -3.07
N ARG A 60 -8.64 22.46 -4.40
CA ARG A 60 -7.65 23.28 -5.11
C ARG A 60 -7.82 24.78 -4.88
N LYS A 61 -9.06 25.26 -4.77
CA LYS A 61 -9.33 26.67 -4.47
C LYS A 61 -8.92 27.05 -3.06
N LEU A 62 -9.12 26.16 -2.08
CA LEU A 62 -8.68 26.38 -0.70
C LEU A 62 -7.15 26.36 -0.60
N GLU A 63 -6.51 25.38 -1.23
CA GLU A 63 -5.04 25.29 -1.34
C GLU A 63 -4.47 26.54 -2.02
N GLY A 64 -5.01 26.95 -3.16
CA GLY A 64 -4.57 28.16 -3.87
C GLY A 64 -4.66 29.42 -2.98
N ARG A 65 -5.79 29.63 -2.29
CA ARG A 65 -5.91 30.77 -1.35
C ARG A 65 -4.93 30.69 -0.17
N TRP A 66 -4.54 29.49 0.23
CA TRP A 66 -3.54 29.28 1.28
C TRP A 66 -2.14 29.61 0.76
N ASP A 67 -1.81 29.11 -0.43
CA ASP A 67 -0.52 29.32 -1.09
C ASP A 67 -0.31 30.78 -1.52
N ASP A 68 -1.38 31.50 -1.88
CA ASP A 68 -1.35 32.95 -2.16
C ASP A 68 -0.85 33.76 -0.96
N ARG A 69 -1.04 33.26 0.27
CA ARG A 69 -0.53 33.88 1.50
C ARG A 69 0.95 33.62 1.75
N LEU A 70 1.55 32.69 1.00
CA LEU A 70 2.95 32.28 1.08
C LEU A 70 3.59 32.36 -0.32
N PRO A 71 3.76 33.59 -0.87
CA PRO A 71 4.17 33.79 -2.26
C PRO A 71 5.63 33.43 -2.53
N SER A 72 6.46 33.31 -1.48
CA SER A 72 7.88 32.96 -1.60
C SER A 72 8.17 31.56 -1.06
N ASP A 73 9.03 30.81 -1.74
CA ASP A 73 9.53 29.51 -1.27
C ASP A 73 10.29 29.63 0.05
N ALA A 74 10.89 30.79 0.34
CA ALA A 74 11.53 31.06 1.62
C ALA A 74 10.49 31.11 2.77
N ASP A 75 9.32 31.69 2.52
CA ASP A 75 8.25 31.77 3.52
C ASP A 75 7.58 30.41 3.74
N ARG A 76 7.38 29.65 2.65
CA ARG A 76 6.93 28.24 2.74
C ARG A 76 7.90 27.38 3.56
N SER A 77 9.21 27.53 3.32
CA SER A 77 10.24 26.81 4.06
C SER A 77 10.28 27.20 5.53
N ARG A 78 10.10 28.48 5.85
CA ARG A 78 10.02 28.98 7.24
C ARG A 78 8.80 28.43 7.97
N VAL A 79 7.63 28.42 7.33
CA VAL A 79 6.41 27.84 7.90
C VAL A 79 6.58 26.33 8.10
N ALA A 80 7.11 25.62 7.12
CA ALA A 80 7.39 24.18 7.24
C ALA A 80 8.37 23.86 8.38
N ALA A 81 9.38 24.72 8.60
CA ALA A 81 10.32 24.59 9.71
C ALA A 81 9.73 24.97 11.08
N ALA A 82 8.80 25.93 11.11
CA ALA A 82 8.15 26.39 12.34
C ALA A 82 7.03 25.47 12.82
N LEU A 83 6.41 24.69 11.92
CA LEU A 83 5.36 23.75 12.28
C LEU A 83 5.94 22.57 13.08
N PRO A 84 5.33 22.22 14.23
CA PRO A 84 5.72 21.02 14.96
C PRO A 84 5.48 19.80 14.06
N ARG A 85 6.49 18.93 13.96
CA ARG A 85 6.41 17.70 13.17
C ARG A 85 5.26 16.84 13.69
N SER A 86 4.22 16.68 12.87
CA SER A 86 3.06 15.87 13.21
C SER A 86 3.44 14.39 13.37
N LYS A 87 2.64 13.63 14.12
CA LYS A 87 2.81 12.17 14.24
C LYS A 87 2.71 11.48 12.88
N LEU A 88 1.90 12.01 11.97
CA LEU A 88 1.79 11.55 10.58
C LEU A 88 3.12 11.70 9.84
N TRP A 89 3.80 12.85 9.99
CA TRP A 89 5.11 13.08 9.37
C TRP A 89 6.17 12.08 9.88
N GLN A 90 6.17 11.80 11.19
CA GLN A 90 7.09 10.82 11.79
C GLN A 90 6.82 9.41 11.26
N GLY A 91 5.54 9.02 11.17
CA GLY A 91 5.12 7.74 10.61
C GLY A 91 5.54 7.59 9.15
N ASP A 92 5.28 8.60 8.31
CA ASP A 92 5.66 8.60 6.90
C ASP A 92 7.17 8.40 6.70
N ARG A 93 7.99 9.12 7.48
CA ARG A 93 9.45 8.96 7.44
C ARG A 93 9.89 7.58 7.93
N PHE A 94 9.33 7.09 9.03
CA PHE A 94 9.65 5.77 9.55
C PHE A 94 9.34 4.66 8.54
N VAL A 95 8.17 4.72 7.91
CA VAL A 95 7.75 3.78 6.86
C VAL A 95 8.69 3.89 5.65
N SER A 96 8.96 5.11 5.18
CA SER A 96 9.85 5.34 4.03
C SER A 96 11.26 4.79 4.25
N TRP A 97 11.86 5.06 5.42
CA TRP A 97 13.19 4.56 5.76
C TRP A 97 13.20 3.05 5.99
N SER A 98 12.14 2.48 6.56
CA SER A 98 11.99 1.04 6.72
C SER A 98 11.94 0.33 5.37
N LEU A 99 11.13 0.82 4.42
CA LEU A 99 11.01 0.24 3.08
C LEU A 99 12.32 0.33 2.30
N LEU A 100 12.98 1.49 2.36
CA LEU A 100 14.29 1.68 1.72
C LEU A 100 15.32 0.71 2.29
N THR A 101 15.35 0.54 3.61
CA THR A 101 16.27 -0.39 4.29
C THR A 101 16.00 -1.83 3.90
N ILE A 102 14.73 -2.25 3.89
CA ILE A 102 14.35 -3.60 3.48
C ILE A 102 14.74 -3.84 2.01
N GLY A 103 14.42 -2.91 1.12
CA GLY A 103 14.80 -2.99 -0.30
C GLY A 103 16.30 -3.08 -0.50
N ALA A 104 17.08 -2.24 0.19
CA ALA A 104 18.54 -2.28 0.14
C ALA A 104 19.09 -3.63 0.65
N CYS A 105 18.55 -4.15 1.77
CA CYS A 105 18.92 -5.46 2.31
C CYS A 105 18.61 -6.60 1.32
N LEU A 106 17.47 -6.54 0.62
CA LEU A 106 17.11 -7.53 -0.40
C LEU A 106 18.05 -7.49 -1.61
N VAL A 107 18.47 -6.30 -2.06
CA VAL A 107 19.44 -6.13 -3.15
C VAL A 107 20.83 -6.64 -2.76
N VAL A 108 21.30 -6.30 -1.55
CA VAL A 108 22.62 -6.71 -1.03
C VAL A 108 22.65 -8.19 -0.64
N GLY A 109 21.51 -8.79 -0.36
CA GLY A 109 21.41 -10.17 0.10
C GLY A 109 21.57 -10.33 1.61
N LEU A 110 21.23 -9.32 2.42
CA LEU A 110 21.32 -9.37 3.88
C LEU A 110 19.96 -9.70 4.51
N PHE A 111 19.91 -10.72 5.36
CA PHE A 111 18.71 -11.23 6.04
C PHE A 111 17.52 -11.40 5.08
N VAL A 112 17.77 -11.84 3.83
CA VAL A 112 16.81 -11.78 2.71
C VAL A 112 15.45 -12.38 3.08
N LYS A 113 15.43 -13.53 3.75
CA LYS A 113 14.17 -14.21 4.14
C LYS A 113 13.37 -13.43 5.19
N PHE A 114 14.06 -12.85 6.17
CA PHE A 114 13.43 -12.05 7.22
C PHE A 114 12.89 -10.73 6.65
N ASN A 115 13.71 -10.04 5.86
CA ASN A 115 13.34 -8.80 5.18
C ASN A 115 12.19 -9.01 4.16
N ALA A 116 12.22 -10.09 3.38
CA ALA A 116 11.15 -10.43 2.44
C ALA A 116 9.83 -10.73 3.16
N MET A 117 9.86 -11.47 4.27
CA MET A 117 8.67 -11.75 5.07
C MET A 117 8.11 -10.48 5.72
N GLY A 118 8.98 -9.63 6.25
CA GLY A 118 8.57 -8.34 6.82
C GLY A 118 7.91 -7.42 5.80
N ALA A 119 8.51 -7.28 4.61
CA ALA A 119 7.92 -6.52 3.51
C ALA A 119 6.60 -7.14 3.02
N ALA A 120 6.50 -8.46 2.93
CA ALA A 120 5.26 -9.15 2.54
C ALA A 120 4.12 -8.90 3.55
N CYS A 121 4.38 -9.02 4.86
CA CYS A 121 3.39 -8.71 5.89
C CYS A 121 2.95 -7.23 5.86
N PHE A 122 3.88 -6.32 5.62
CA PHE A 122 3.58 -4.89 5.47
C PHE A 122 2.69 -4.63 4.25
N LEU A 123 3.07 -5.16 3.07
CA LEU A 123 2.27 -5.05 1.84
C LEU A 123 0.89 -5.69 1.99
N ALA A 124 0.78 -6.83 2.69
CA ALA A 124 -0.50 -7.45 2.97
C ALA A 124 -1.43 -6.52 3.78
N THR A 125 -0.88 -5.72 4.69
CA THR A 125 -1.66 -4.72 5.45
C THR A 125 -2.15 -3.58 4.56
N ILE A 126 -1.32 -3.10 3.62
CA ILE A 126 -1.74 -2.08 2.63
C ILE A 126 -2.86 -2.62 1.73
N VAL A 127 -2.67 -3.83 1.21
CA VAL A 127 -3.66 -4.51 0.37
C VAL A 127 -4.98 -4.72 1.12
N ALA A 128 -4.92 -5.08 2.41
CA ALA A 128 -6.08 -5.22 3.27
C ALA A 128 -6.79 -3.89 3.53
N ALA A 129 -6.05 -2.78 3.65
CA ALA A 129 -6.61 -1.45 3.86
C ALA A 129 -7.37 -0.91 2.63
N GLN A 130 -6.98 -1.32 1.42
CA GLN A 130 -7.60 -0.88 0.16
C GLN A 130 -7.79 -2.05 -0.81
N PRO A 131 -8.76 -2.92 -0.55
CA PRO A 131 -9.01 -4.04 -1.44
C PRO A 131 -9.56 -3.56 -2.78
N PHE A 132 -8.97 -4.02 -3.89
CA PHE A 132 -9.39 -3.64 -5.24
C PHE A 132 -10.85 -4.01 -5.57
N TRP A 133 -11.46 -4.92 -4.82
CA TRP A 133 -12.87 -5.28 -4.98
C TRP A 133 -13.84 -4.29 -4.34
N VAL A 134 -13.35 -3.27 -3.62
CA VAL A 134 -14.16 -2.19 -3.05
C VAL A 134 -14.26 -1.04 -4.05
N ALA A 135 -15.48 -0.71 -4.46
CA ALA A 135 -15.74 0.40 -5.38
C ALA A 135 -15.23 1.73 -4.80
N GLY A 136 -14.34 2.41 -5.53
CA GLY A 136 -13.72 3.68 -5.12
C GLY A 136 -12.29 3.55 -4.56
N ALA A 137 -11.76 2.33 -4.38
CA ALA A 137 -10.35 2.13 -4.06
C ALA A 137 -9.47 2.36 -5.30
N GLN A 138 -8.27 2.93 -5.12
CA GLN A 138 -7.27 2.98 -6.18
C GLN A 138 -6.87 1.55 -6.58
N PRO A 139 -6.57 1.29 -7.86
CA PRO A 139 -6.19 -0.05 -8.32
C PRO A 139 -4.91 -0.52 -7.63
N THR A 140 -5.01 -1.55 -6.79
CA THR A 140 -3.89 -2.13 -6.01
C THR A 140 -3.19 -3.31 -6.71
N TYR A 141 -3.39 -3.49 -8.02
CA TYR A 141 -2.85 -4.65 -8.77
C TYR A 141 -1.32 -4.78 -8.68
N ASN A 142 -0.58 -3.68 -8.71
CA ASN A 142 0.88 -3.69 -8.61
C ASN A 142 1.34 -4.21 -7.24
N GLN A 143 0.62 -3.84 -6.18
CA GLN A 143 0.90 -4.25 -4.81
C GLN A 143 0.66 -5.76 -4.61
N TRP A 144 -0.30 -6.35 -5.33
CA TRP A 144 -0.51 -7.81 -5.35
C TRP A 144 0.63 -8.55 -6.04
N VAL A 145 1.12 -8.03 -7.18
CA VAL A 145 2.26 -8.60 -7.89
C VAL A 145 3.53 -8.50 -7.04
N GLU A 146 3.74 -7.37 -6.37
CA GLU A 146 4.88 -7.14 -5.48
C GLU A 146 4.84 -8.06 -4.25
N LEU A 147 3.66 -8.26 -3.65
CA LEU A 147 3.46 -9.23 -2.57
C LEU A 147 3.77 -10.66 -3.02
N ALA A 148 3.31 -11.07 -4.20
CA ALA A 148 3.61 -12.39 -4.76
C ALA A 148 5.11 -12.57 -5.05
N ALA A 149 5.79 -11.51 -5.53
CA ALA A 149 7.23 -11.52 -5.76
C ALA A 149 8.02 -11.69 -4.45
N LEU A 150 7.63 -10.98 -3.39
CA LEU A 150 8.27 -11.09 -2.07
C LEU A 150 8.04 -12.47 -1.44
N LEU A 151 6.83 -13.03 -1.57
CA LEU A 151 6.52 -14.39 -1.12
C LEU A 151 7.32 -15.44 -1.91
N ALA A 152 7.47 -15.26 -3.23
CA ALA A 152 8.32 -16.11 -4.04
C ALA A 152 9.79 -16.03 -3.59
N VAL A 153 10.33 -14.83 -3.34
CA VAL A 153 11.68 -14.63 -2.79
C VAL A 153 11.83 -15.32 -1.43
N ALA A 154 10.81 -15.26 -0.56
CA ALA A 154 10.83 -15.94 0.74
C ALA A 154 10.74 -17.47 0.63
N ALA A 155 9.99 -17.99 -0.36
CA ALA A 155 9.70 -19.40 -0.53
C ALA A 155 10.71 -20.16 -1.41
N LEU A 156 11.53 -19.47 -2.20
CA LEU A 156 12.50 -20.12 -3.09
C LEU A 156 13.51 -20.97 -2.30
N PRO A 157 13.65 -22.28 -2.62
CA PRO A 157 14.58 -23.18 -1.98
C PRO A 157 15.99 -23.00 -2.57
N LYS A 158 16.54 -21.78 -2.51
CA LYS A 158 18.00 -21.61 -2.65
C LYS A 158 18.61 -21.92 -1.28
N GLY A 159 19.22 -23.10 -1.19
CA GLY A 159 19.82 -23.65 0.02
C GLY A 159 20.88 -22.72 0.62
N GLY A 160 20.76 -22.46 1.91
CA GLY A 160 21.56 -21.48 2.64
C GLY A 160 20.85 -20.13 2.79
N TRP A 161 21.21 -19.38 3.84
CA TRP A 161 20.89 -17.95 3.92
C TRP A 161 21.67 -17.28 2.79
N SER A 162 21.08 -17.27 1.60
CA SER A 162 21.74 -17.04 0.30
C SER A 162 21.95 -15.54 0.07
N GLY A 163 22.93 -14.99 0.78
CA GLY A 163 23.53 -13.70 0.51
C GLY A 163 24.73 -13.47 1.43
N LEU A 164 25.03 -12.22 1.79
CA LEU A 164 26.20 -11.88 2.61
C LEU A 164 26.21 -12.59 3.98
N ASP A 165 25.05 -13.06 4.47
CA ASP A 165 24.91 -13.89 5.67
C ASP A 165 25.74 -15.17 5.65
N PHE A 166 25.94 -15.78 4.47
CA PHE A 166 26.82 -16.95 4.34
C PHE A 166 28.28 -16.57 4.60
N PHE A 167 28.71 -15.41 4.12
CA PHE A 167 30.06 -14.88 4.35
C PHE A 167 30.24 -14.38 5.80
N LEU A 168 29.22 -13.77 6.41
CA LEU A 168 29.24 -13.37 7.83
C LEU A 168 29.37 -14.58 8.76
N LYS A 169 28.63 -15.68 8.52
CA LYS A 169 28.81 -16.93 9.27
C LYS A 169 30.21 -17.54 9.13
N ARG A 170 30.89 -17.30 8.01
CA ARG A 170 32.28 -17.73 7.76
C ARG A 170 33.30 -16.82 8.45
N TRP A 171 32.97 -15.55 8.66
CA TRP A 171 33.87 -14.51 9.20
C TRP A 171 33.75 -14.30 10.71
N LEU A 172 32.66 -14.75 11.36
CA LEU A 172 32.49 -14.74 12.82
C LEU A 172 33.17 -15.99 13.45
N PRO A 173 34.28 -15.84 14.22
CA PRO A 173 35.03 -16.96 14.78
C PRO A 173 34.36 -17.63 16.00
N CYS A 174 33.20 -17.15 16.45
CA CYS A 174 32.58 -17.59 17.72
C CYS A 174 31.89 -18.98 17.67
N SER A 175 31.87 -19.67 16.53
CA SER A 175 31.34 -21.05 16.45
C SER A 175 32.39 -22.14 16.65
N ARG A 176 33.69 -21.82 16.71
CA ARG A 176 34.77 -22.79 17.03
C ARG A 176 35.14 -22.86 18.51
N CYS A 177 34.60 -21.98 19.36
CA CYS A 177 34.96 -21.95 20.78
C CYS A 177 34.09 -22.83 21.70
N CYS A 178 32.99 -23.40 21.20
CA CYS A 178 32.11 -24.26 22.04
C CYS A 178 32.34 -25.76 21.88
N ILE A 179 33.35 -26.20 21.12
CA ILE A 179 33.69 -27.64 20.92
C ILE A 179 35.07 -28.02 21.50
N ALA A 180 35.82 -27.08 22.10
CA ALA A 180 37.14 -27.33 22.68
C ALA A 180 37.16 -27.33 24.22
N GLY A 181 36.04 -27.65 24.87
CA GLY A 181 35.88 -27.61 26.33
C GLY A 181 35.57 -28.96 27.00
N GLY A 182 35.90 -30.09 26.36
CA GLY A 182 35.66 -31.43 26.90
C GLY A 182 36.92 -32.28 26.88
N GLY A 183 37.82 -32.09 27.84
CA GLY A 183 39.04 -32.90 27.93
C GLY A 183 40.04 -32.35 28.94
N SER A 184 39.68 -32.33 30.22
CA SER A 184 40.62 -32.04 31.31
C SER A 184 40.74 -33.24 32.25
N GLY A 185 41.94 -33.80 32.34
CA GLY A 185 42.49 -34.27 33.62
C GLY A 185 42.40 -35.77 33.90
N GLN A 186 43.35 -36.54 33.34
CA GLN A 186 43.94 -37.69 34.03
C GLN A 186 44.91 -37.20 35.14
N SER A 187 45.18 -38.12 36.09
CA SER A 187 46.23 -38.14 37.14
C SER A 187 45.82 -37.69 38.55
N PRO A 188 46.54 -38.11 39.61
CA PRO A 188 47.27 -39.38 39.86
C PRO A 188 47.03 -39.95 41.29
N SER A 189 47.29 -41.25 41.47
CA SER A 189 47.94 -41.88 42.66
C SER A 189 47.84 -43.40 42.56
#